data_AF-A0A427XQS4-F1
#
_entry.id   AF-A0A427XQS4-F1
#
_cell.length_a   1.000
_cell.length_b   1.000
_cell.length_c   1.000
_cell.angle_alpha   90.00
_cell.angle_beta   90.00
_cell.angle_gamma   90.00
#
_symmetry.space_group_name_H-M   'P 1'
#
loop_
_entity.id
_entity.type
_entity.pdbx_description
1 polymer ?
#
loop_
_entity_poly.entity_id
_entity_poly.type
_entity_poly.pdbx_seq_one_letter_code
_entity_poly.pdbx_strand_id
1 'polypeptide(L)'
;MASYQRVPSRPEDVNEVDEHDLLTLDNPHTASTMAEFNRPAPAWWKRGLLIFAVFFLGWMAVKLGGLTGDRKPKVIYATRYSDEFKYRPAASPVITEYLKDGRIRLRGATPGGVGIRPGDLPLTPAEKALQQKKMAEEAKKVAQEKLKEDRQKRREAARKKKQSREKRKSSKAKDEM
;
A
#
# COMPACT_ATOMS: atom_id res chain seq x y z
N MET A 1 -42.00 -4.55 -36.12
CA MET A 1 -42.68 -4.31 -34.82
C MET A 1 -43.53 -5.53 -34.56
N ALA A 2 -43.31 -6.25 -33.46
CA ALA A 2 -44.13 -7.39 -33.08
C ALA A 2 -45.16 -6.89 -32.06
N SER A 3 -46.42 -6.77 -32.48
CA SER A 3 -47.52 -6.53 -31.56
C SER A 3 -47.84 -7.84 -30.84
N TYR A 4 -47.94 -7.79 -29.51
CA TYR A 4 -48.41 -8.93 -28.73
C TYR A 4 -49.89 -9.12 -29.01
N GLN A 5 -50.22 -10.08 -29.87
CA GLN A 5 -51.59 -10.52 -30.10
C GLN A 5 -51.91 -11.60 -29.06
N ARG A 6 -52.85 -11.32 -28.16
CA ARG A 6 -53.28 -12.28 -27.16
C ARG A 6 -53.97 -13.47 -27.85
N VAL A 7 -53.61 -14.69 -27.46
CA VAL A 7 -54.29 -15.89 -27.96
C VAL A 7 -55.62 -16.02 -27.22
N PRO A 8 -56.76 -16.06 -27.93
CA PRO A 8 -58.07 -16.14 -27.29
C PRO A 8 -58.20 -17.46 -26.51
N SER A 9 -58.62 -17.37 -25.25
CA SER A 9 -58.83 -18.53 -24.38
C SER A 9 -60.19 -19.20 -24.60
N ARG A 10 -61.16 -18.47 -25.16
CA ARG A 10 -62.49 -18.99 -25.51
C ARG A 10 -62.89 -18.53 -26.92
N PRO A 11 -63.67 -19.35 -27.65
CA PRO A 11 -64.08 -19.05 -29.02
C PRO A 11 -65.05 -17.85 -29.15
N GLU A 12 -65.68 -17.41 -28.05
CA GLU A 12 -66.58 -16.25 -28.05
C GLU A 12 -65.85 -14.89 -27.88
N ASP A 13 -64.58 -14.91 -27.44
CA ASP A 13 -63.79 -13.70 -27.10
C ASP A 13 -63.27 -12.93 -28.35
N VAL A 14 -63.64 -13.32 -29.57
CA VAL A 14 -63.01 -12.78 -30.80
C VAL A 14 -63.52 -11.37 -31.15
N ASN A 15 -64.70 -10.97 -30.64
CA ASN A 15 -65.35 -9.70 -30.99
C ASN A 15 -65.69 -8.81 -29.78
N GLU A 16 -65.33 -9.22 -28.56
CA GLU A 16 -65.60 -8.43 -27.35
C GLU A 16 -64.42 -7.45 -27.15
N VAL A 17 -64.66 -6.16 -27.39
CA VAL A 17 -63.71 -5.11 -27.03
C VAL A 17 -63.71 -5.05 -25.50
N ASP A 18 -62.73 -5.71 -24.89
CA ASP A 18 -62.59 -5.83 -23.44
C ASP A 18 -62.59 -4.41 -22.81
N GLU A 19 -63.56 -4.09 -21.95
CA GLU A 19 -63.64 -2.77 -21.30
C GLU A 19 -62.39 -2.47 -20.45
N HIS A 20 -61.67 -3.52 -20.06
CA HIS A 20 -60.37 -3.42 -19.41
C HIS A 20 -59.28 -2.79 -20.30
N ASP A 21 -59.29 -3.01 -21.61
CA ASP A 21 -58.34 -2.37 -22.52
C ASP A 21 -58.62 -0.86 -22.68
N LEU A 22 -59.90 -0.45 -22.57
CA LEU A 22 -60.30 0.96 -22.61
C LEU A 22 -59.90 1.72 -21.34
N LEU A 23 -60.03 1.08 -20.16
CA LEU A 23 -59.62 1.66 -18.88
C LEU A 23 -58.10 1.77 -18.72
N THR A 24 -57.33 1.02 -19.51
CA THR A 24 -55.86 1.02 -19.44
C THR A 24 -55.27 2.24 -20.16
N LEU A 25 -55.99 2.89 -21.08
CA LEU A 25 -55.49 4.07 -21.80
C LEU A 25 -55.41 5.34 -20.93
N ASP A 26 -56.28 5.48 -19.93
CA ASP A 26 -56.37 6.69 -19.08
C ASP A 26 -55.51 6.62 -17.80
N ASN A 27 -54.82 5.50 -17.55
CA ASN A 27 -54.02 5.35 -16.35
C ASN A 27 -52.58 5.88 -16.56
N PRO A 28 -52.16 6.99 -15.93
CA PRO A 28 -50.86 7.62 -16.18
C PRO A 28 -49.67 6.72 -15.85
N HIS A 29 -49.85 5.74 -14.97
CA HIS A 29 -48.84 4.74 -14.64
C HIS A 29 -48.58 3.74 -15.78
N THR A 30 -49.59 3.46 -16.60
CA THR A 30 -49.45 2.58 -17.76
C THR A 30 -48.88 3.32 -18.98
N ALA A 31 -49.21 4.61 -19.13
CA ALA A 31 -48.62 5.46 -20.16
C ALA A 31 -47.09 5.62 -19.99
N SER A 32 -46.61 5.78 -18.75
CA SER A 32 -45.17 5.90 -18.47
C SER A 32 -44.40 4.60 -18.71
N THR A 33 -44.99 3.45 -18.39
CA THR A 33 -44.40 2.13 -18.67
C THR A 33 -44.38 1.82 -20.17
N MET A 34 -45.45 2.13 -20.91
CA MET A 34 -45.48 2.03 -22.38
C MET A 34 -44.44 2.93 -23.06
N ALA A 35 -44.25 4.16 -22.55
CA ALA A 35 -43.23 5.09 -23.05
C ALA A 35 -41.80 4.60 -22.77
N GLU A 36 -41.58 3.87 -21.68
CA GLU A 36 -40.30 3.26 -21.33
C GLU A 36 -39.98 2.03 -22.20
N PHE A 37 -40.99 1.23 -22.55
CA PHE A 37 -40.83 0.09 -23.45
C PHE A 37 -40.54 0.48 -24.91
N ASN A 38 -41.01 1.64 -25.37
CA ASN A 38 -40.79 2.15 -26.73
C ASN A 38 -39.55 3.06 -26.88
N ARG A 39 -38.49 2.83 -26.09
CA ARG A 39 -37.25 3.61 -26.25
C ARG A 39 -36.53 3.20 -27.54
N PRO A 40 -36.12 4.15 -28.40
CA PRO A 40 -35.35 3.84 -29.60
C PRO A 40 -34.04 3.16 -29.19
N ALA A 41 -33.61 2.20 -30.01
CA ALA A 41 -32.37 1.48 -29.75
C ALA A 41 -31.21 2.46 -29.53
N PRO A 42 -30.36 2.25 -28.51
CA PRO A 42 -29.28 3.17 -28.21
C PRO A 42 -28.34 3.28 -29.42
N ALA A 43 -27.95 4.51 -29.72
CA ALA A 43 -27.04 4.82 -30.82
C ALA A 43 -25.77 3.96 -30.75
N TRP A 44 -25.28 3.52 -31.91
CA TRP A 44 -24.18 2.57 -32.04
C TRP A 44 -22.90 3.01 -31.31
N TRP A 45 -22.59 4.31 -31.30
CA TRP A 45 -21.42 4.85 -30.63
C TRP A 45 -21.48 4.69 -29.09
N LYS A 46 -22.67 4.75 -28.48
CA LYS A 46 -22.85 4.52 -27.04
C LYS A 46 -22.53 3.07 -26.68
N ARG A 47 -22.88 2.12 -27.56
CA ARG A 47 -22.51 0.71 -27.41
C ARG A 47 -20.99 0.53 -27.50
N GLY A 48 -20.35 1.20 -28.45
CA GLY A 48 -18.88 1.21 -28.57
C GLY A 48 -18.19 1.76 -27.32
N LEU A 49 -18.70 2.87 -26.77
CA LEU A 49 -18.17 3.49 -25.55
C LEU A 49 -18.36 2.57 -24.33
N LEU A 50 -19.51 1.88 -24.23
CA LEU A 50 -19.77 0.90 -23.19
C LEU A 50 -18.81 -0.29 -23.26
N ILE A 51 -18.58 -0.85 -24.45
CA ILE A 51 -17.63 -1.93 -24.67
C ILE A 51 -16.22 -1.49 -24.29
N PHE A 52 -15.79 -0.31 -24.75
CA PHE A 52 -14.51 0.27 -24.39
C PHE A 52 -14.36 0.44 -22.87
N ALA A 53 -15.39 0.94 -22.19
CA ALA A 53 -15.38 1.13 -20.75
C ALA A 53 -15.19 -0.20 -19.99
N VAL A 54 -15.86 -1.28 -20.42
CA VAL A 54 -15.69 -2.61 -19.83
C VAL A 54 -14.26 -3.13 -20.03
N PHE A 55 -13.71 -3.02 -21.24
CA PHE A 55 -12.32 -3.42 -21.50
C PHE A 55 -11.32 -2.58 -20.72
N PHE A 56 -11.54 -1.27 -20.64
CA PHE A 56 -10.70 -0.35 -19.88
C PHE A 56 -10.70 -0.70 -18.40
N LEU A 57 -11.87 -0.99 -17.82
CA LEU A 57 -12.00 -1.37 -16.42
C LEU A 57 -11.32 -2.71 -16.14
N GLY A 58 -11.47 -3.70 -17.02
CA GLY A 58 -10.79 -4.99 -16.93
C GLY A 58 -9.27 -4.85 -17.03
N TRP A 59 -8.77 -4.07 -17.98
CA TRP A 59 -7.34 -3.76 -18.11
C TRP A 59 -6.80 -3.05 -16.86
N MET A 60 -7.54 -2.08 -16.34
CA MET A 60 -7.17 -1.35 -15.13
C MET A 60 -7.12 -2.28 -13.90
N ALA A 61 -8.08 -3.20 -13.76
CA ALA A 61 -8.09 -4.19 -12.69
C ALA A 61 -6.85 -5.10 -12.73
N VAL A 62 -6.44 -5.57 -13.92
CA VAL A 62 -5.21 -6.38 -14.08
C VAL A 62 -3.98 -5.55 -13.74
N LYS A 63 -3.90 -4.32 -14.26
CA LYS A 63 -2.77 -3.42 -14.01
C LYS A 63 -2.61 -3.09 -12.52
N LEU A 64 -3.70 -2.81 -11.81
CA LEU A 64 -3.69 -2.53 -10.37
C LEU A 64 -3.47 -3.80 -9.53
N GLY A 65 -4.06 -4.93 -9.93
CA GLY A 65 -3.87 -6.21 -9.26
C GLY A 65 -2.42 -6.71 -9.31
N GLY A 66 -1.69 -6.41 -10.39
CA GLY A 66 -0.27 -6.71 -10.52
C GLY A 66 0.63 -6.01 -9.49
N LEU A 67 0.25 -4.85 -8.95
CA LEU A 67 1.04 -4.16 -7.92
C LEU A 67 1.06 -4.90 -6.57
N THR A 68 0.16 -5.86 -6.35
CA THR A 68 0.05 -6.59 -5.08
C THR A 68 0.60 -8.03 -5.20
N GLY A 69 1.09 -8.42 -6.37
CA GLY A 69 1.32 -9.82 -6.76
C GLY A 69 2.58 -10.51 -6.22
N ASP A 70 3.72 -9.81 -6.06
CA ASP A 70 5.01 -10.52 -6.00
C ASP A 70 5.78 -10.40 -4.68
N ARG A 71 5.10 -10.19 -3.55
CA ARG A 71 5.74 -10.44 -2.25
C ARG A 71 5.75 -11.93 -1.96
N LYS A 72 6.70 -12.65 -2.56
CA LYS A 72 6.98 -14.05 -2.20
C LYS A 72 7.13 -14.13 -0.67
N PRO A 73 6.44 -15.05 0.01
CA PRO A 73 6.51 -15.15 1.46
C PRO A 73 7.96 -15.44 1.85
N LYS A 74 8.61 -14.46 2.49
CA LYS A 74 9.99 -14.61 2.97
C LYS A 74 9.93 -15.44 4.24
N VAL A 75 10.18 -16.75 4.10
CA VAL A 75 10.34 -17.65 5.24
C VAL A 75 11.67 -17.27 5.90
N ILE A 76 11.58 -16.65 7.09
CA ILE A 76 12.76 -16.43 7.92
C ILE A 76 12.83 -17.61 8.88
N TYR A 77 13.87 -18.42 8.75
CA TYR A 77 14.20 -19.43 9.74
C TYR A 77 14.83 -18.71 10.93
N ALA A 78 14.10 -18.64 12.05
CA ALA A 78 14.70 -18.20 13.31
C ALA A 78 15.61 -19.31 13.82
N THR A 79 16.89 -19.01 14.03
CA THR A 79 17.81 -19.90 14.75
C THR A 79 17.33 -19.98 16.19
N ARG A 80 16.64 -21.08 16.54
CA ARG A 80 15.93 -21.23 17.82
C ARG A 80 16.87 -21.38 19.04
N TYR A 81 18.14 -21.66 18.84
CA TYR A 81 19.08 -21.93 19.93
C TYR A 81 20.14 -20.83 19.99
N SER A 82 20.28 -20.19 21.16
CA SER A 82 21.57 -19.64 21.57
C SER A 82 22.56 -20.80 21.71
N ASP A 83 23.87 -20.54 21.59
CA ASP A 83 24.90 -21.59 21.66
C ASP A 83 24.85 -22.44 22.95
N GLU A 84 24.15 -21.95 23.98
CA GLU A 84 24.03 -22.55 25.31
C GLU A 84 23.00 -23.70 25.42
N PHE A 85 22.02 -23.84 24.51
CA PHE A 85 20.91 -24.83 24.66
C PHE A 85 20.73 -25.80 23.48
N LYS A 86 21.84 -26.13 22.81
CA LYS A 86 21.90 -26.95 21.57
C LYS A 86 21.39 -28.41 21.68
N TYR A 87 21.21 -28.95 22.89
CA TYR A 87 21.11 -30.41 23.12
C TYR A 87 19.74 -30.94 23.55
N ARG A 88 18.62 -30.22 23.36
CA ARG A 88 17.29 -30.80 23.57
C ARG A 88 16.72 -31.33 22.25
N PRO A 89 16.39 -32.64 22.14
CA PRO A 89 15.81 -33.21 20.93
C PRO A 89 14.52 -32.45 20.58
N ALA A 90 14.45 -31.96 19.34
CA ALA A 90 13.58 -30.86 18.97
C ALA A 90 12.09 -31.20 19.08
N ALA A 91 11.35 -30.41 19.86
CA ALA A 91 9.97 -30.12 19.50
C ALA A 91 9.99 -29.42 18.12
N SER A 92 9.12 -29.79 17.19
CA SER A 92 9.07 -29.38 15.77
C SER A 92 9.54 -27.94 15.47
N PRO A 93 10.22 -27.66 14.34
CA PRO A 93 10.78 -26.33 14.01
C PRO A 93 9.73 -25.20 14.08
N VAL A 94 10.07 -24.04 14.68
CA VAL A 94 9.22 -22.84 14.64
C VAL A 94 9.50 -22.15 13.31
N ILE A 95 8.48 -22.00 12.49
CA ILE A 95 8.54 -21.28 11.22
C ILE A 95 7.86 -19.92 11.43
N THR A 96 8.60 -18.83 11.23
CA THR A 96 8.02 -17.48 11.14
C THR A 96 7.73 -17.13 9.69
N GLU A 97 6.44 -17.02 9.35
CA GLU A 97 5.97 -16.60 8.04
C GLU A 97 5.50 -15.13 8.10
N TYR A 98 5.92 -14.31 7.15
CA TYR A 98 5.27 -13.01 6.92
C TYR A 98 4.07 -13.21 6.00
N LEU A 99 2.88 -12.88 6.50
CA LEU A 99 1.67 -12.82 5.68
C LEU A 99 1.69 -11.59 4.78
N LYS A 100 0.84 -11.61 3.74
CA LYS A 100 0.68 -10.49 2.80
C LYS A 100 0.35 -9.17 3.50
N ASP A 101 -0.29 -9.24 4.66
CA ASP A 101 -0.69 -8.10 5.49
C ASP A 101 0.45 -7.53 6.35
N GLY A 102 1.67 -8.08 6.26
CA GLY A 102 2.82 -7.66 7.06
C GLY A 102 2.82 -8.16 8.51
N ARG A 103 1.79 -8.91 8.91
CA ARG A 103 1.72 -9.62 10.20
C ARG A 103 2.60 -10.87 10.18
N ILE A 104 3.15 -11.22 11.34
CA ILE A 104 3.96 -12.42 11.54
C ILE A 104 3.04 -13.55 11.98
N ARG A 105 2.99 -14.64 11.20
CA ARG A 105 2.33 -15.88 11.59
C ARG A 105 3.40 -16.87 12.03
N LEU A 106 3.35 -17.22 13.31
CA LEU A 106 4.16 -18.29 13.89
C LEU A 106 3.41 -19.60 13.71
N ARG A 107 4.00 -20.56 13.00
CA ARG A 107 3.52 -21.94 12.98
C ARG A 107 4.25 -22.74 14.06
N GLY A 108 3.50 -23.44 14.91
CA GLY A 108 4.06 -24.34 15.93
C GLY A 108 4.45 -23.71 17.27
N ALA A 109 4.17 -22.42 17.50
CA ALA A 109 4.30 -21.80 18.83
C ALA A 109 3.28 -20.66 18.99
N THR A 110 2.68 -20.57 20.17
CA THR A 110 1.82 -19.44 20.57
C THR A 110 2.71 -18.20 20.75
N PRO A 111 2.44 -17.08 20.06
CA PRO A 111 3.11 -15.81 20.38
C PRO A 111 2.77 -15.45 21.84
N GLY A 112 3.78 -15.43 22.72
CA GLY A 112 3.61 -15.22 24.17
C GLY A 112 3.72 -16.47 25.04
N GLY A 113 4.25 -17.59 24.51
CA GLY A 113 4.61 -18.75 25.34
C GLY A 113 5.60 -18.39 26.46
N VAL A 114 5.52 -19.14 27.57
CA VAL A 114 6.26 -18.91 28.82
C VAL A 114 7.76 -18.70 28.56
N GLY A 115 8.28 -17.52 28.91
CA GLY A 115 9.73 -17.20 28.88
C GLY A 115 10.19 -16.19 27.83
N ILE A 116 9.32 -15.68 26.94
CA ILE A 116 9.72 -14.66 25.95
C ILE A 116 9.69 -13.27 26.61
N ARG A 117 10.83 -12.58 26.66
CA ARG A 117 10.89 -11.18 27.11
C ARG A 117 10.31 -10.26 26.02
N PRO A 118 9.66 -9.15 26.37
CA PRO A 118 9.04 -8.24 25.38
C PRO A 118 10.04 -7.62 24.38
N GLY A 119 11.36 -7.74 24.61
CA GLY A 119 12.40 -7.30 23.67
C GLY A 119 12.80 -8.34 22.60
N ASP A 120 12.42 -9.61 22.76
CA ASP A 120 12.83 -10.70 21.86
C ASP A 120 11.82 -10.98 20.74
N LEU A 121 10.75 -10.18 20.67
CA LEU A 121 9.77 -10.27 19.61
C LEU A 121 10.39 -9.76 18.29
N PRO A 122 10.28 -10.53 17.18
CA PRO A 122 10.79 -10.08 15.91
C PRO A 122 10.02 -8.83 15.46
N LEU A 123 10.74 -7.71 15.31
CA LEU A 123 10.13 -6.45 14.87
C LEU A 123 9.49 -6.61 13.50
N THR A 124 8.34 -5.97 13.33
CA THR A 124 7.65 -5.91 12.04
C THR A 124 8.50 -5.13 11.02
N PRO A 125 8.33 -5.36 9.70
CA PRO A 125 9.10 -4.64 8.69
C PRO A 125 8.91 -3.11 8.78
N ALA A 126 7.71 -2.66 9.17
CA ALA A 126 7.42 -1.25 9.38
C ALA A 126 8.22 -0.66 10.56
N GLU A 127 8.27 -1.38 11.69
CA GLU A 127 9.04 -0.94 12.86
C GLU A 127 10.55 -0.97 12.60
N LYS A 128 11.05 -1.98 11.87
CA LYS A 128 12.46 -2.03 11.43
C LYS A 128 12.81 -0.83 10.56
N ALA A 129 11.94 -0.45 9.62
CA ALA A 129 12.15 0.71 8.78
C ALA A 129 12.18 2.02 9.60
N LEU A 130 11.31 2.14 10.62
CA LEU A 130 11.32 3.28 11.53
C LEU A 130 12.62 3.34 12.36
N GLN A 131 13.09 2.22 12.90
CA GLN A 131 14.36 2.16 13.61
C GLN A 131 15.55 2.54 12.72
N GLN A 132 15.59 2.03 11.49
CA GLN A 132 16.65 2.38 10.54
C GLN A 132 16.66 3.88 10.20
N LYS A 133 15.48 4.49 10.05
CA LYS A 133 15.37 5.95 9.86
C LYS A 133 15.91 6.73 11.05
N LYS A 134 15.56 6.34 12.28
CA LYS A 134 16.07 6.97 13.51
C LYS A 134 17.59 6.86 13.60
N MET A 135 18.15 5.67 13.38
CA MET A 135 19.60 5.47 13.37
C MET A 135 20.30 6.31 12.29
N ALA A 136 19.70 6.43 11.09
CA ALA A 136 20.26 7.26 10.03
C ALA A 136 20.25 8.75 10.38
N GLU A 137 19.22 9.25 11.06
CA GLU A 137 19.15 10.63 11.54
C GLU A 137 20.16 10.93 12.65
N GLU A 138 20.32 10.02 13.60
CA GLU A 138 21.32 10.12 14.67
C GLU A 138 22.74 10.12 14.09
N ALA A 139 23.04 9.21 13.17
CA ALA A 139 24.34 9.16 12.49
C ALA A 139 24.64 10.47 11.74
N LYS A 140 23.64 11.07 11.09
CA LYS A 140 23.78 12.38 10.42
C LYS A 140 24.10 13.49 11.42
N LYS A 141 23.43 13.54 12.58
CA LYS A 141 23.69 14.55 13.62
C LYS A 141 25.10 14.43 14.16
N VAL A 142 25.54 13.21 14.51
CA VAL A 142 26.89 12.93 14.99
C VAL A 142 27.95 13.34 13.95
N ALA A 143 27.72 13.05 12.66
CA ALA A 143 28.62 13.46 11.60
C ALA A 143 28.72 14.99 11.46
N GLN A 144 27.60 15.71 11.61
CA GLN A 144 27.59 17.17 11.58
C GLN A 144 28.33 17.78 12.78
N GLU A 145 28.18 17.21 13.96
CA GLU A 145 28.88 17.66 15.17
C GLU A 145 30.39 17.49 15.03
N LYS A 146 30.85 16.31 14.58
CA LYS A 146 32.28 16.07 14.30
C LYS A 146 32.84 17.07 13.27
N LEU A 147 32.09 17.36 12.22
CA LEU A 147 32.52 18.32 11.20
C LEU A 147 32.63 19.75 11.76
N LYS A 148 31.74 20.14 12.68
CA LYS A 148 31.81 21.44 13.36
C LYS A 148 33.03 21.52 14.28
N GLU A 149 33.28 20.47 15.07
CA GLU A 149 34.47 20.39 15.94
C GLU A 149 35.77 20.48 15.14
N ASP A 150 35.89 19.73 14.05
CA ASP A 150 37.06 19.76 13.18
C ASP A 150 37.28 21.14 12.55
N ARG A 151 36.19 21.82 12.16
CA ARG A 151 36.26 23.19 11.64
C ARG A 151 36.73 24.18 12.71
N GLN A 152 36.31 24.01 13.96
CA GLN A 152 36.78 24.84 15.08
C GLN A 152 38.26 24.60 15.37
N LYS A 153 38.69 23.34 15.47
CA LYS A 153 40.12 22.98 15.66
C LYS A 153 41.00 23.55 14.55
N ARG A 154 40.56 23.46 13.29
CA ARG A 154 41.28 24.06 12.14
C ARG A 154 41.37 25.58 12.25
N ARG A 155 40.30 26.26 12.68
CA ARG A 155 40.30 27.72 12.88
C ARG A 155 41.25 28.14 14.00
N GLU A 156 41.27 27.41 15.11
CA GLU A 156 42.19 27.68 16.24
C GLU A 156 43.65 27.44 15.86
N ALA A 157 43.95 26.33 15.16
CA ALA A 157 45.29 26.06 14.65
C ALA A 157 45.78 27.15 13.70
N ALA A 158 44.91 27.64 12.81
CA ALA A 158 45.21 28.76 11.91
C ALA A 158 45.48 30.07 12.68
N ARG A 159 44.70 30.37 13.73
CA ARG A 159 44.92 31.54 14.61
C ARG A 159 46.26 31.45 15.34
N LYS A 160 46.57 30.30 15.95
CA LYS A 160 47.87 30.05 16.61
C LYS A 160 49.06 30.21 15.64
N LYS A 161 48.91 29.73 14.40
CA LYS A 161 49.94 29.88 13.34
C LYS A 161 50.14 31.33 12.89
N LYS A 162 49.09 32.15 12.87
CA LYS A 162 49.21 33.60 12.60
C LYS A 162 49.94 34.31 13.73
N GLN A 163 49.55 34.07 14.98
CA GLN A 163 50.20 34.66 16.15
C GLN A 163 51.69 34.28 16.25
N SER A 164 52.06 33.03 15.96
CA SER A 164 53.47 32.61 15.97
C SER A 164 54.29 33.25 14.85
N ARG A 165 53.69 33.48 13.67
CA ARG A 165 54.32 34.22 12.57
C ARG A 165 54.52 35.69 12.91
N GLU A 166 53.55 36.35 13.54
CA GLU A 166 53.67 37.74 14.00
C GLU A 166 54.77 37.89 15.06
N LYS A 167 54.81 37.00 16.06
CA LYS A 167 55.88 36.99 17.08
C LYS A 167 57.27 36.85 16.46
N ARG A 168 57.45 35.95 15.48
CA ARG A 168 58.72 35.78 14.75
C ARG A 168 59.11 37.02 13.93
N LYS A 169 58.13 37.72 13.34
CA LYS A 169 58.41 38.98 12.63
C LYS A 169 58.82 40.08 13.61
N SER A 170 58.16 40.19 14.77
CA SER A 170 58.52 41.19 15.78
C SER A 170 59.86 40.92 16.46
N SER A 171 60.28 39.66 16.62
CA SER A 171 61.61 39.35 17.15
C SER A 171 62.69 39.67 16.12
N LYS A 172 62.48 39.31 14.85
CA LYS A 172 63.44 39.63 13.78
C LYS A 172 63.64 41.14 13.58
N ALA A 173 62.58 41.94 13.70
CA ALA A 173 62.67 43.40 13.62
C ALA A 173 63.41 44.04 14.82
N LYS A 174 63.51 43.34 15.96
CA LYS A 174 64.28 43.81 17.12
C LYS A 174 65.76 43.48 17.03
N ASP A 175 66.13 42.42 16.32
CA ASP A 175 67.53 42.04 16.10
C ASP A 175 68.21 42.88 14.99
N GLU A 176 67.42 43.59 14.16
CA GLU A 176 67.91 44.45 13.06
C GLU A 176 68.02 45.95 13.45
N MET A 177 67.74 46.31 14.72
CA MET A 177 67.90 47.65 15.31
C MET A 177 69.04 47.66 16.32
#